data_AF-A0A9D6J0T8-F1
#
_entry.id   AF-A0A9D6J0T8-F1
#
_cell.length_a   1.000
_cell.length_b   1.000
_cell.length_c   1.000
_cell.angle_alpha   90.00
_cell.angle_beta   90.00
_cell.angle_gamma   90.00
#
_symmetry.space_group_name_H-M   'P 1'
#
loop_
_entity.id
_entity.type
_entity.pdbx_description
1 polymer ?
#
loop_
_entity_poly.entity_id
_entity_poly.type
_entity_poly.pdbx_seq_one_letter_code
_entity_poly.pdbx_strand_id
1 'polypeptide(L)'
;MTDATGRTKARETETDPERVSTTTPSGIEVPEVVTAVMTGRPDLEDPGQYPFTRGIFANGYRGRLWTFRQYSGFGSGEETNERYRFLLKRGQTGLSVALDLPTQCGYDPDDPIARAEVGKVGVSLSNLAEMEILFDGIDLGGISTSFTINGTAAIIYAMYLATADKKGVARDKLTGTIQNDILKEYVARGTWIFPVRPSMRLIADTVLYSNDETPRFNPISIAGAHVRDAGVTAADEIAYTLANGLAYVDELTRRGGDVNRFAQRLSFFFYV
;
A
#
# COMPACT_ATOMS: atom_id res chain seq x y z
N MET A 1 -6.09 -58.48 -22.06
CA MET A 1 -6.18 -59.86 -21.56
C MET A 1 -6.40 -59.81 -20.06
N THR A 2 -7.57 -60.24 -19.61
CA THR A 2 -8.01 -60.30 -18.21
C THR A 2 -7.62 -61.64 -17.59
N ASP A 3 -7.08 -61.63 -16.37
CA ASP A 3 -6.79 -62.83 -15.58
C ASP A 3 -8.04 -63.26 -14.77
N ALA A 4 -8.13 -64.55 -14.46
CA ALA A 4 -9.27 -65.32 -13.98
C ALA A 4 -9.69 -65.09 -12.52
N THR A 5 -9.54 -63.87 -11.99
CA THR A 5 -9.95 -63.54 -10.61
C THR A 5 -10.88 -62.33 -10.49
N GLY A 6 -11.35 -61.76 -11.59
CA GLY A 6 -12.45 -60.77 -11.56
C GLY A 6 -12.16 -59.48 -10.77
N ARG A 7 -10.89 -59.20 -10.43
CA ARG A 7 -10.49 -57.91 -9.85
C ARG A 7 -10.03 -57.00 -10.98
N THR A 8 -10.78 -55.93 -11.20
CA THR A 8 -10.32 -54.76 -11.93
C THR A 8 -8.97 -54.35 -11.33
N LYS A 9 -7.89 -54.35 -12.13
CA LYS A 9 -6.68 -53.63 -11.73
C LYS A 9 -7.13 -52.19 -11.51
N ALA A 10 -7.21 -51.78 -10.25
CA ALA A 10 -7.27 -50.37 -9.92
C ALA A 10 -6.11 -49.73 -10.69
N ARG A 11 -6.44 -48.72 -11.50
CA ARG A 11 -5.43 -47.88 -12.10
C ARG A 11 -4.75 -47.22 -10.91
N GLU A 12 -3.60 -47.74 -10.50
CA GLU A 12 -2.67 -47.05 -9.63
C GLU A 12 -2.31 -45.76 -10.39
N THR A 13 -3.07 -44.70 -10.16
CA THR A 13 -2.52 -43.37 -10.22
C THR A 13 -1.56 -43.28 -9.05
N GLU A 14 -0.33 -43.78 -9.25
CA GLU A 14 0.83 -43.31 -8.52
C GLU A 14 0.89 -41.81 -8.74
N THR A 15 0.27 -41.04 -7.85
CA THR A 15 0.71 -39.67 -7.62
C THR A 15 2.06 -39.79 -6.93
N ASP A 16 3.12 -39.79 -7.75
CA ASP A 16 4.51 -39.72 -7.31
C ASP A 16 4.66 -38.53 -6.32
N PRO A 17 4.92 -38.77 -5.02
CA PRO A 17 4.70 -37.73 -4.01
C PRO A 17 5.66 -36.54 -4.02
N GLU A 18 6.83 -36.55 -4.68
CA GLU A 18 7.87 -35.55 -4.34
C GLU A 18 8.83 -35.14 -5.47
N ARG A 19 8.33 -34.72 -6.64
CA ARG A 19 9.15 -33.82 -7.50
C ARG A 19 8.93 -32.37 -7.09
N VAL A 20 9.80 -31.86 -6.21
CA VAL A 20 9.91 -30.43 -5.94
C VAL A 20 10.15 -29.71 -7.27
N SER A 21 9.29 -28.76 -7.62
CA SER A 21 9.44 -27.96 -8.83
C SER A 21 10.80 -27.26 -8.84
N THR A 22 11.57 -27.43 -9.91
CA THR A 22 12.83 -26.71 -10.14
C THR A 22 12.60 -25.29 -10.68
N THR A 23 11.34 -24.89 -10.83
CA THR A 23 10.97 -23.56 -11.34
C THR A 23 10.00 -22.90 -10.38
N THR A 24 10.28 -21.65 -10.03
CA THR A 24 9.37 -20.82 -9.23
C THR A 24 8.07 -20.51 -9.99
N PRO A 25 6.99 -20.08 -9.30
CA PRO A 25 5.79 -19.58 -9.97
C PRO A 25 6.05 -18.42 -10.95
N SER A 26 7.15 -17.68 -10.76
CA SER A 26 7.59 -16.60 -11.67
C SER A 26 8.37 -17.10 -12.89
N GLY A 27 8.49 -18.42 -13.10
CA GLY A 27 9.25 -18.99 -14.23
C GLY A 27 10.77 -18.99 -14.05
N ILE A 28 11.28 -18.64 -12.86
CA ILE A 28 12.72 -18.65 -12.57
C ILE A 28 13.15 -20.06 -12.21
N GLU A 29 14.12 -20.61 -12.95
CA GLU A 29 14.76 -21.88 -12.63
C GLU A 29 15.62 -21.74 -11.35
N VAL A 30 15.43 -22.66 -10.41
CA VAL A 30 16.16 -22.72 -9.15
C VAL A 30 17.05 -23.97 -9.21
N PRO A 31 18.38 -23.80 -9.26
CA PRO A 31 19.30 -24.93 -9.24
C PRO A 31 19.23 -25.64 -7.89
N GLU A 32 19.44 -26.96 -7.89
CA GLU A 32 19.46 -27.77 -6.65
C GLU A 32 20.53 -27.28 -5.67
N VAL A 33 21.67 -26.80 -6.18
CA VAL A 33 22.76 -26.23 -5.40
C VAL A 33 23.22 -24.93 -6.05
N VAL A 34 23.31 -23.85 -5.26
CA VAL A 34 23.90 -22.57 -5.67
C VAL A 34 25.36 -22.54 -5.25
N THR A 35 26.28 -22.42 -6.21
CA THR A 35 27.72 -22.28 -5.95
C THR A 35 28.17 -20.82 -6.00
N ALA A 36 29.33 -20.50 -5.42
CA ALA A 36 29.89 -19.14 -5.47
C ALA A 36 30.13 -18.63 -6.90
N VAL A 37 30.40 -19.52 -7.86
CA VAL A 37 30.58 -19.16 -9.28
C VAL A 37 29.25 -18.70 -9.91
N MET A 38 28.12 -19.22 -9.42
CA MET A 38 26.79 -18.96 -9.97
C MET A 38 26.18 -17.63 -9.52
N THR A 39 26.70 -17.01 -8.46
CA THR A 39 26.11 -15.77 -7.92
C THR A 39 26.39 -14.54 -8.79
N GLY A 40 27.42 -14.59 -9.66
CA GLY A 40 27.70 -13.57 -10.68
C GLY A 40 27.97 -12.14 -10.16
N ARG A 41 27.97 -11.91 -8.85
CA ARG A 41 28.12 -10.59 -8.22
C ARG A 41 29.01 -10.67 -6.97
N PRO A 42 30.34 -10.65 -7.11
CA PRO A 42 31.24 -10.66 -5.96
C PRO A 42 31.21 -9.34 -5.17
N ASP A 43 30.90 -8.21 -5.82
CA ASP A 43 30.98 -6.86 -5.24
C ASP A 43 29.61 -6.15 -5.26
N LEU A 44 28.77 -6.42 -4.26
CA LEU A 44 27.58 -5.61 -4.00
C LEU A 44 27.96 -4.32 -3.28
N GLU A 45 27.18 -3.25 -3.51
CA GLU A 45 27.37 -1.96 -2.84
C GLU A 45 27.12 -2.04 -1.33
N ASP A 46 27.66 -1.09 -0.57
CA ASP A 46 27.31 -0.95 0.85
C ASP A 46 25.86 -0.45 1.01
N PRO A 47 25.14 -0.83 2.08
CA PRO A 47 23.80 -0.31 2.33
C PRO A 47 23.79 1.23 2.38
N GLY A 48 22.71 1.84 1.89
CA GLY A 48 22.61 3.30 1.76
C GLY A 48 23.35 3.89 0.56
N GLN A 49 23.93 3.06 -0.31
CA GLN A 49 24.53 3.49 -1.58
C GLN A 49 23.72 2.96 -2.76
N TYR A 50 23.68 3.72 -3.86
CA TYR A 50 23.06 3.27 -5.11
C TYR A 50 23.80 2.03 -5.64
N PRO A 51 23.10 0.97 -6.11
CA PRO A 51 21.67 0.88 -6.42
C PRO A 51 20.75 0.40 -5.28
N PHE A 52 21.20 0.43 -4.03
CA PHE A 52 20.42 0.11 -2.82
C PHE A 52 19.92 -1.33 -2.71
N THR A 53 20.55 -2.28 -3.41
CA THR A 53 20.32 -3.73 -3.30
C THR A 53 20.35 -4.20 -1.85
N ARG A 54 21.28 -3.67 -1.04
CA ARG A 54 21.45 -4.04 0.39
C ARG A 54 20.64 -3.17 1.36
N GLY A 55 19.78 -2.28 0.86
CA GLY A 55 18.90 -1.42 1.64
C GLY A 55 19.21 0.07 1.51
N ILE A 56 18.21 0.91 1.76
CA ILE A 56 18.28 2.37 1.56
C ILE A 56 18.96 3.13 2.71
N PHE A 57 19.24 2.48 3.84
CA PHE A 57 19.88 3.10 5.00
C PHE A 57 21.17 2.37 5.38
N ALA A 58 22.27 3.11 5.56
CA ALA A 58 23.59 2.55 5.83
C ALA A 58 23.68 1.67 7.10
N ASN A 59 22.88 1.98 8.13
CA ASN A 59 22.83 1.21 9.37
C ASN A 59 21.57 0.33 9.49
N GLY A 60 20.72 0.29 8.46
CA GLY A 60 19.48 -0.48 8.43
C GLY A 60 18.69 -0.44 9.75
N TYR A 61 18.30 -1.61 10.23
CA TYR A 61 17.52 -1.75 11.47
C TYR A 61 18.32 -1.56 12.77
N ARG A 62 19.65 -1.39 12.69
CA ARG A 62 20.45 -0.99 13.86
C ARG A 62 20.33 0.49 14.17
N GLY A 63 19.99 1.31 13.16
CA GLY A 63 19.69 2.72 13.34
C GLY A 63 18.26 2.94 13.83
N ARG A 64 17.29 2.39 13.09
CA ARG A 64 15.87 2.49 13.40
C ARG A 64 15.14 1.24 12.92
N LEU A 65 14.33 0.63 13.79
CA LEU A 65 13.44 -0.46 13.39
C LEU A 65 12.39 0.04 12.39
N TRP A 66 11.83 -0.89 11.61
CA TRP A 66 10.66 -0.57 10.80
C TRP A 66 9.49 -0.11 11.68
N THR A 67 8.59 0.68 11.10
CA THR A 67 7.40 1.15 11.81
C THR A 67 6.43 -0.01 12.00
N PHE A 68 6.06 -0.32 13.24
CA PHE A 68 4.99 -1.26 13.54
C PHE A 68 3.65 -0.58 13.31
N ARG A 69 3.00 -0.92 12.20
CA ARG A 69 1.77 -0.28 11.76
C ARG A 69 0.69 -1.33 11.47
N GLN A 70 -0.19 -1.56 12.43
CA GLN A 70 -1.33 -2.45 12.23
C GLN A 70 -2.40 -1.74 11.42
N TYR A 71 -2.91 -2.46 10.42
CA TYR A 71 -4.09 -2.05 9.66
C TYR A 71 -5.32 -2.09 10.57
N SER A 72 -5.98 -0.95 10.76
CA SER A 72 -7.05 -0.82 11.76
C SER A 72 -8.09 0.24 11.38
N GLY A 73 -9.35 -0.13 11.56
CA GLY A 73 -10.52 0.72 11.30
C GLY A 73 -11.73 -0.18 11.09
N PHE A 74 -12.81 0.10 11.79
CA PHE A 74 -14.12 -0.54 11.62
C PHE A 74 -15.18 0.34 12.28
N GLY A 75 -16.40 0.29 11.77
CA GLY A 75 -17.53 1.00 12.37
C GLY A 75 -17.40 2.52 12.30
N SER A 76 -17.70 3.20 13.39
CA SER A 76 -17.72 4.66 13.48
C SER A 76 -16.34 5.28 13.77
N GLY A 77 -16.25 6.60 13.65
CA GLY A 77 -15.07 7.37 14.06
C GLY A 77 -14.70 7.14 15.53
N GLU A 78 -15.70 7.06 16.42
CA GLU A 78 -15.51 6.83 17.87
C GLU A 78 -14.93 5.44 18.16
N GLU A 79 -15.53 4.39 17.57
CA GLU A 79 -15.08 3.00 17.78
C GLU A 79 -13.65 2.81 17.28
N THR A 80 -13.33 3.39 16.12
CA THR A 80 -11.97 3.36 15.58
C THR A 80 -11.00 4.20 16.40
N ASN A 81 -11.41 5.37 16.92
CA ASN A 81 -10.57 6.18 17.81
C ASN A 81 -10.22 5.41 19.09
N GLU A 82 -11.20 4.76 19.73
CA GLU A 82 -10.96 3.94 20.92
C GLU A 82 -9.92 2.85 20.63
N ARG A 83 -10.06 2.18 19.48
CA ARG A 83 -9.11 1.18 19.01
C ARG A 83 -7.71 1.76 18.79
N TYR A 84 -7.57 2.95 18.20
CA TYR A 84 -6.28 3.62 18.03
C TYR A 84 -5.63 3.93 19.38
N ARG A 85 -6.38 4.49 20.33
CA ARG A 85 -5.85 4.79 21.67
C ARG A 85 -5.43 3.52 22.40
N PHE A 86 -6.16 2.42 22.24
CA PHE A 86 -5.75 1.11 22.76
C PHE A 86 -4.43 0.64 22.15
N LEU A 87 -4.30 0.68 20.82
CA LEU A 87 -3.10 0.22 20.11
C LEU A 87 -1.87 1.06 20.44
N LEU A 88 -2.01 2.38 20.51
CA LEU A 88 -0.94 3.29 20.92
C LEU A 88 -0.46 3.00 22.35
N LYS A 89 -1.39 2.76 23.30
CA LYS A 89 -1.04 2.32 24.67
C LYS A 89 -0.31 0.97 24.71
N ARG A 90 -0.41 0.14 23.67
CA ARG A 90 0.26 -1.16 23.53
C ARG A 90 1.55 -1.10 22.70
N GLY A 91 2.05 0.10 22.40
CA GLY A 91 3.35 0.29 21.74
C GLY A 91 3.30 0.37 20.22
N GLN A 92 2.12 0.51 19.61
CA GLN A 92 2.01 0.86 18.20
C GLN A 92 2.65 2.24 17.95
N THR A 93 3.45 2.35 16.89
CA THR A 93 4.27 3.56 16.61
C THR A 93 3.78 4.36 15.41
N GLY A 94 2.68 3.95 14.78
CA GLY A 94 2.00 4.66 13.71
C GLY A 94 0.60 4.09 13.47
N LEU A 95 -0.32 4.89 12.97
CA LEU A 95 -1.71 4.49 12.71
C LEU A 95 -1.90 4.11 11.25
N SER A 96 -2.60 3.02 10.94
CA SER A 96 -3.08 2.78 9.58
C SER A 96 -4.59 2.74 9.58
N VAL A 97 -5.18 3.68 8.84
CA VAL A 97 -6.61 3.89 8.69
C VAL A 97 -7.13 3.02 7.54
N ALA A 98 -7.97 2.06 7.90
CA ALA A 98 -8.80 1.33 6.97
C ALA A 98 -10.12 2.09 6.80
N LEU A 99 -10.52 2.40 5.57
CA LEU A 99 -11.78 3.09 5.29
C LEU A 99 -12.80 2.11 4.75
N ASP A 100 -14.08 2.36 5.00
CA ASP A 100 -15.15 1.53 4.45
C ASP A 100 -15.27 1.66 2.92
N LEU A 101 -16.09 0.80 2.31
CA LEU A 101 -16.25 0.80 0.86
C LEU A 101 -16.96 2.07 0.35
N PRO A 102 -18.02 2.58 0.99
CA PRO A 102 -18.63 3.86 0.63
C PRO A 102 -17.62 5.00 0.52
N THR A 103 -16.78 5.19 1.55
CA THR A 103 -15.77 6.25 1.56
C THR A 103 -14.73 6.04 0.46
N GLN A 104 -14.30 4.80 0.21
CA GLN A 104 -13.37 4.49 -0.88
C GLN A 104 -13.96 4.83 -2.26
N CYS A 105 -15.24 4.58 -2.45
CA CYS A 105 -15.96 4.79 -3.70
C CYS A 105 -16.59 6.19 -3.86
N GLY A 106 -16.47 7.06 -2.85
CA GLY A 106 -16.98 8.43 -2.91
C GLY A 106 -18.49 8.56 -2.70
N TYR A 107 -19.09 7.65 -1.93
CA TYR A 107 -20.48 7.73 -1.52
C TYR A 107 -20.61 8.19 -0.07
N ASP A 108 -21.63 9.02 0.17
CA ASP A 108 -22.08 9.31 1.52
C ASP A 108 -22.85 8.09 2.11
N PRO A 109 -22.87 7.92 3.44
CA PRO A 109 -23.46 6.75 4.10
C PRO A 109 -24.99 6.68 3.99
N ASP A 110 -25.65 7.78 3.63
CA ASP A 110 -27.09 7.84 3.36
C ASP A 110 -27.44 7.50 1.90
N ASP A 111 -26.45 7.30 1.02
CA ASP A 111 -26.69 6.81 -0.33
C ASP A 111 -27.29 5.38 -0.27
N PRO A 112 -28.43 5.12 -0.95
CA PRO A 112 -29.05 3.80 -0.98
C PRO A 112 -28.11 2.65 -1.39
N ILE A 113 -27.15 2.89 -2.28
CA ILE A 113 -26.19 1.86 -2.72
C ILE A 113 -25.12 1.58 -1.65
N ALA A 114 -24.81 2.57 -0.83
CA ALA A 114 -23.74 2.53 0.16
C ALA A 114 -24.20 1.93 1.50
N ARG A 115 -25.48 2.09 1.84
CA ARG A 115 -26.04 1.80 3.18
C ARG A 115 -25.63 0.44 3.76
N ALA A 116 -25.54 -0.59 2.93
CA ALA A 116 -25.18 -1.92 3.39
C ALA A 116 -23.69 -2.04 3.75
N GLU A 117 -22.82 -1.19 3.23
CA GLU A 117 -21.36 -1.33 3.36
C GLU A 117 -20.72 -0.32 4.32
N VAL A 118 -21.52 0.58 4.89
CA VAL A 118 -21.07 1.59 5.86
C VAL A 118 -20.41 0.92 7.07
N GLY A 119 -19.17 1.31 7.37
CA GLY A 119 -18.42 0.85 8.54
C GLY A 119 -18.00 -0.63 8.54
N LYS A 120 -18.30 -1.42 7.51
CA LYS A 120 -18.08 -2.89 7.54
C LYS A 120 -16.61 -3.30 7.46
N VAL A 121 -15.88 -2.70 6.52
CA VAL A 121 -14.49 -3.10 6.17
C VAL A 121 -13.46 -2.04 6.55
N GLY A 122 -13.90 -1.00 7.26
CA GLY A 122 -13.11 0.16 7.65
C GLY A 122 -13.99 1.16 8.37
N VAL A 123 -13.40 2.27 8.81
CA VAL A 123 -14.16 3.39 9.38
C VAL A 123 -14.93 4.13 8.27
N SER A 124 -16.17 4.51 8.56
CA SER A 124 -16.96 5.41 7.71
C SER A 124 -16.47 6.86 7.90
N LEU A 125 -15.97 7.50 6.84
CA LEU A 125 -15.53 8.90 6.88
C LEU A 125 -16.19 9.69 5.74
N SER A 126 -17.37 10.23 6.02
CA SER A 126 -18.16 11.00 5.05
C SER A 126 -17.88 12.50 5.06
N ASN A 127 -17.41 13.03 6.18
CA ASN A 127 -17.23 14.47 6.36
C ASN A 127 -16.10 14.79 7.35
N LEU A 128 -15.79 16.09 7.48
CA LEU A 128 -14.72 16.58 8.35
C LEU A 128 -14.97 16.29 9.84
N ALA A 129 -16.23 16.30 10.31
CA ALA A 129 -16.53 16.04 11.71
C ALA A 129 -16.18 14.59 12.10
N GLU A 130 -16.43 13.62 11.22
CA GLU A 130 -16.01 12.22 11.43
C GLU A 130 -14.48 12.10 11.51
N MET A 131 -13.73 12.85 10.68
CA MET A 131 -12.27 12.89 10.75
C MET A 131 -11.77 13.50 12.08
N GLU A 132 -12.46 14.53 12.58
CA GLU A 132 -12.15 15.15 13.86
C GLU A 132 -12.38 14.18 15.04
N ILE A 133 -13.48 13.44 15.01
CA ILE A 133 -13.81 12.39 15.98
C ILE A 133 -12.77 11.27 15.92
N LEU A 134 -12.47 10.78 14.72
CA LEU A 134 -11.50 9.70 14.49
C LEU A 134 -10.15 9.98 15.14
N PHE A 135 -9.70 11.24 15.13
CA PHE A 135 -8.42 11.64 15.69
C PHE A 135 -8.52 12.38 17.03
N ASP A 136 -9.67 12.40 17.69
CA ASP A 136 -9.81 13.08 18.98
C ASP A 136 -8.82 12.54 20.03
N GLY A 137 -8.19 13.46 20.77
CA GLY A 137 -7.15 13.14 21.75
C GLY A 137 -5.87 12.49 21.19
N ILE A 138 -5.65 12.45 19.87
CA ILE A 138 -4.41 11.96 19.23
C ILE A 138 -3.55 13.14 18.76
N ASP A 139 -2.27 13.13 19.11
CA ASP A 139 -1.27 14.10 18.65
C ASP A 139 -0.82 13.76 17.21
N LEU A 140 -1.43 14.44 16.24
CA LEU A 140 -1.12 14.26 14.82
C LEU A 140 0.29 14.71 14.42
N GLY A 141 0.92 15.61 15.18
CA GLY A 141 2.29 16.05 14.91
C GLY A 141 3.35 15.06 15.42
N GLY A 142 2.99 14.25 16.42
CA GLY A 142 3.85 13.26 17.05
C GLY A 142 3.71 11.84 16.50
N ILE A 143 2.65 11.54 15.74
CA ILE A 143 2.38 10.20 15.21
C ILE A 143 2.37 10.20 13.67
N SER A 144 2.83 9.10 13.07
CA SER A 144 2.68 8.90 11.63
C SER A 144 1.34 8.24 11.30
N THR A 145 0.56 8.79 10.37
CA THR A 145 -0.76 8.28 9.98
C THR A 145 -0.79 7.86 8.52
N SER A 146 -1.19 6.61 8.25
CA SER A 146 -1.32 6.07 6.90
C SER A 146 -2.78 5.84 6.55
N PHE A 147 -3.21 6.16 5.34
CA PHE A 147 -4.55 5.93 4.83
C PHE A 147 -4.50 5.03 3.60
N THR A 148 -5.15 3.87 3.66
CA THR A 148 -5.32 3.01 2.48
C THR A 148 -6.52 3.49 1.68
N ILE A 149 -6.29 4.56 0.91
CA ILE A 149 -7.32 5.27 0.15
C ILE A 149 -6.82 5.69 -1.22
N ASN A 150 -7.68 5.61 -2.24
CA ASN A 150 -7.31 5.85 -3.64
C ASN A 150 -8.29 6.78 -4.36
N GLY A 151 -9.49 6.30 -4.73
CA GLY A 151 -10.47 7.10 -5.48
C GLY A 151 -10.79 8.46 -4.86
N THR A 152 -10.92 8.50 -3.52
CA THR A 152 -11.17 9.71 -2.73
C THR A 152 -9.93 10.23 -1.99
N ALA A 153 -8.72 9.78 -2.34
CA ALA A 153 -7.51 10.05 -1.56
C ALA A 153 -7.23 11.55 -1.36
N ALA A 154 -7.40 12.36 -2.40
CA ALA A 154 -7.24 13.82 -2.31
C ALA A 154 -8.22 14.46 -1.32
N ILE A 155 -9.46 13.96 -1.27
CA ILE A 155 -10.52 14.46 -0.37
C ILE A 155 -10.20 14.11 1.07
N ILE A 156 -9.88 12.84 1.33
CA ILE A 156 -9.50 12.34 2.67
C ILE A 156 -8.24 13.04 3.18
N TYR A 157 -7.26 13.27 2.30
CA TYR A 157 -6.07 14.04 2.63
C TYR A 157 -6.41 15.49 3.00
N ALA A 158 -7.27 16.17 2.22
CA ALA A 158 -7.72 17.52 2.55
C ALA A 158 -8.44 17.59 3.90
N MET A 159 -9.31 16.61 4.21
CA MET A 159 -9.96 16.51 5.53
C MET A 159 -8.92 16.32 6.65
N TYR A 160 -7.92 15.46 6.44
CA TYR A 160 -6.85 15.24 7.41
C TYR A 160 -6.04 16.51 7.69
N LEU A 161 -5.71 17.29 6.65
CA LEU A 161 -5.05 18.59 6.80
C LEU A 161 -5.93 19.58 7.57
N ALA A 162 -7.22 19.67 7.25
CA ALA A 162 -8.14 20.56 7.95
C ALA A 162 -8.29 20.19 9.43
N THR A 163 -8.33 18.89 9.77
CA THR A 163 -8.31 18.42 11.16
C THR A 163 -7.00 18.80 11.87
N ALA A 164 -5.85 18.69 11.20
CA ALA A 164 -4.56 19.12 11.76
C ALA A 164 -4.52 20.63 12.00
N ASP A 165 -4.98 21.43 11.04
CA ASP A 165 -5.05 22.89 11.11
C ASP A 165 -5.94 23.33 12.29
N LYS A 166 -7.14 22.73 12.45
CA LYS A 166 -8.03 23.01 13.59
C LYS A 166 -7.44 22.65 14.94
N LYS A 167 -6.52 21.67 14.99
CA LYS A 167 -5.77 21.29 16.20
C LYS A 167 -4.51 22.14 16.42
N GLY A 168 -4.22 23.10 15.53
CA GLY A 168 -3.02 23.92 15.59
C GLY A 168 -1.72 23.14 15.30
N VAL A 169 -1.81 22.00 14.62
CA VAL A 169 -0.63 21.21 14.22
C VAL A 169 -0.07 21.77 12.92
N ALA A 170 1.16 22.27 12.97
CA ALA A 170 1.84 22.74 11.76
C ALA A 170 1.99 21.60 10.73
N ARG A 171 1.64 21.90 9.47
CA ARG A 171 1.60 20.94 8.37
C ARG A 171 2.95 20.26 8.07
N ASP A 172 4.06 20.96 8.33
CA ASP A 172 5.41 20.43 8.20
C ASP A 172 5.76 19.34 9.23
N LYS A 173 5.01 19.25 10.33
CA LYS A 173 5.13 18.17 11.33
C LYS A 173 4.39 16.91 10.92
N LEU A 174 3.41 17.00 10.03
CA LEU A 174 2.63 15.85 9.62
C LEU A 174 3.51 14.81 8.94
N THR A 175 3.42 13.57 9.39
CA THR A 175 4.07 12.43 8.75
C THR A 175 3.05 11.36 8.50
N GLY A 176 3.20 10.63 7.41
CA GLY A 176 2.15 9.74 7.01
C GLY A 176 2.21 9.40 5.55
N THR A 177 1.18 8.68 5.11
CA THR A 177 1.05 8.24 3.74
C THR A 177 -0.42 8.19 3.36
N ILE A 178 -0.77 8.67 2.17
CA ILE A 178 -2.01 8.25 1.50
C ILE A 178 -1.60 7.27 0.39
N GLN A 179 -2.38 6.21 0.16
CA GLN A 179 -2.01 5.23 -0.85
C GLN A 179 -2.01 5.86 -2.25
N ASN A 180 -3.11 6.51 -2.64
CA ASN A 180 -3.19 7.40 -3.80
C ASN A 180 -2.60 6.80 -5.10
N ASP A 181 -2.72 5.49 -5.27
CA ASP A 181 -2.27 4.77 -6.47
C ASP A 181 -3.52 4.36 -7.26
N ILE A 182 -3.91 5.18 -8.23
CA ILE A 182 -5.12 4.91 -9.01
C ILE A 182 -4.91 3.86 -10.11
N LEU A 183 -3.70 3.73 -10.67
CA LEU A 183 -3.45 2.80 -11.78
C LEU A 183 -3.73 1.35 -11.38
N LYS A 184 -3.32 0.95 -10.18
CA LYS A 184 -3.65 -0.39 -9.65
C LYS A 184 -5.14 -0.60 -9.37
N GLU A 185 -5.94 0.46 -9.21
CA GLU A 185 -7.39 0.33 -9.05
C GLU A 185 -8.05 -0.18 -10.33
N TYR A 186 -7.60 0.28 -11.50
CA TYR A 186 -8.21 -0.14 -12.78
C TYR A 186 -7.90 -1.59 -13.14
N VAL A 187 -6.76 -2.12 -12.69
CA VAL A 187 -6.29 -3.47 -13.09
C VAL A 187 -6.58 -4.55 -12.06
N ALA A 188 -6.79 -4.20 -10.78
CA ALA A 188 -6.91 -5.19 -9.72
C ALA A 188 -7.96 -4.86 -8.64
N ARG A 189 -7.98 -3.63 -8.11
CA ARG A 189 -8.71 -3.35 -6.84
C ARG A 189 -10.14 -2.81 -7.01
N GLY A 190 -10.41 -2.02 -8.05
CA GLY A 190 -11.77 -1.65 -8.46
C GLY A 190 -12.43 -0.45 -7.77
N THR A 191 -11.75 0.32 -6.92
CA THR A 191 -12.32 1.48 -6.18
C THR A 191 -12.01 2.83 -6.83
N TRP A 192 -11.94 2.87 -8.16
CA TRP A 192 -11.78 4.10 -8.93
C TRP A 192 -13.13 4.80 -9.15
N ILE A 193 -13.10 6.13 -9.27
CA ILE A 193 -14.31 6.95 -9.48
C ILE A 193 -14.31 7.57 -10.88
N PHE A 194 -13.21 8.21 -11.26
CA PHE A 194 -13.10 8.90 -12.54
C PHE A 194 -12.41 8.02 -13.60
N PRO A 195 -12.45 8.41 -14.89
CA PRO A 195 -11.58 7.81 -15.90
C PRO A 195 -10.09 8.05 -15.61
N VAL A 196 -9.23 7.24 -16.23
CA VAL A 196 -7.78 7.21 -15.95
C VAL A 196 -7.12 8.59 -15.99
N ARG A 197 -7.36 9.39 -17.03
CA ARG A 197 -6.68 10.69 -17.22
C ARG A 197 -7.04 11.73 -16.14
N PRO A 198 -8.33 12.00 -15.84
CA PRO A 198 -8.70 12.84 -14.71
C PRO A 198 -8.14 12.36 -13.37
N SER A 199 -8.14 11.04 -13.13
CA SER A 199 -7.57 10.49 -11.89
C SER A 199 -6.07 10.75 -11.80
N MET A 200 -5.30 10.46 -12.86
CA MET A 200 -3.85 10.74 -12.90
C MET A 200 -3.55 12.22 -12.64
N ARG A 201 -4.38 13.13 -13.16
CA ARG A 201 -4.27 14.56 -12.87
C ARG A 201 -4.46 14.84 -11.37
N LEU A 202 -5.47 14.26 -10.72
CA LEU A 202 -5.70 14.42 -9.27
C LEU A 202 -4.55 13.84 -8.43
N ILE A 203 -3.99 12.70 -8.83
CA ILE A 203 -2.79 12.14 -8.18
C ILE A 203 -1.64 13.16 -8.26
N ALA A 204 -1.36 13.67 -9.46
CA ALA A 204 -0.29 14.64 -9.66
C ALA A 204 -0.53 15.96 -8.89
N ASP A 205 -1.76 16.49 -8.89
CA ASP A 205 -2.14 17.67 -8.10
C ASP A 205 -1.85 17.44 -6.61
N THR A 206 -2.21 16.27 -6.08
CA THR A 206 -2.02 15.90 -4.67
C THR A 206 -0.54 15.76 -4.31
N VAL A 207 0.26 15.12 -5.16
CA VAL A 207 1.71 14.93 -4.93
C VAL A 207 2.43 16.27 -4.93
N LEU A 208 2.20 17.11 -5.95
CA LEU A 208 2.86 18.42 -6.06
C LEU A 208 2.46 19.33 -4.90
N TYR A 209 1.19 19.34 -4.51
CA TYR A 209 0.71 20.10 -3.34
C TYR A 209 1.40 19.64 -2.05
N SER A 210 1.44 18.33 -1.79
CA SER A 210 2.06 17.76 -0.59
C SER A 210 3.55 18.10 -0.49
N ASN A 211 4.26 18.15 -1.62
CA ASN A 211 5.68 18.49 -1.65
C ASN A 211 6.01 19.90 -1.11
N ASP A 212 5.07 20.83 -1.24
CA ASP A 212 5.22 22.21 -0.78
C ASP A 212 4.58 22.42 0.61
N GLU A 213 3.42 21.83 0.86
CA GLU A 213 2.61 22.11 2.05
C GLU A 213 2.84 21.13 3.21
N THR A 214 3.15 19.86 2.91
CA THR A 214 3.46 18.83 3.91
C THR A 214 4.72 18.08 3.54
N PRO A 215 5.89 18.73 3.58
CA PRO A 215 7.13 18.21 3.01
C PRO A 215 7.65 16.94 3.67
N ARG A 216 7.04 16.41 4.75
CA ARG A 216 7.38 15.12 5.40
C ARG A 216 6.32 14.02 5.19
N PHE A 217 5.25 14.31 4.47
CA PHE A 217 4.19 13.36 4.17
C PHE A 217 4.47 12.65 2.84
N ASN A 218 4.14 11.37 2.72
CA ASN A 218 4.26 10.61 1.47
C ASN A 218 2.92 10.65 0.73
N PRO A 219 2.78 11.43 -0.35
CA PRO A 219 1.49 11.62 -1.02
C PRO A 219 1.08 10.45 -1.92
N ILE A 220 1.90 9.41 -2.01
CA ILE A 220 1.60 8.20 -2.78
C ILE A 220 2.40 7.01 -2.24
N SER A 221 1.75 5.85 -2.25
CA SER A 221 2.34 4.53 -2.02
C SER A 221 2.00 3.63 -3.20
N ILE A 222 2.93 3.51 -4.14
CA ILE A 222 2.77 2.72 -5.37
C ILE A 222 2.73 1.24 -4.98
N ALA A 223 1.61 0.57 -5.25
CA ALA A 223 1.24 -0.66 -4.57
C ALA A 223 1.15 -1.88 -5.51
N GLY A 224 2.06 -2.83 -5.32
CA GLY A 224 2.06 -4.14 -5.98
C GLY A 224 1.19 -5.19 -5.30
N ALA A 225 0.99 -5.08 -3.99
CA ALA A 225 0.24 -6.06 -3.20
C ALA A 225 -1.12 -6.44 -3.82
N HIS A 226 -1.88 -5.47 -4.32
CA HIS A 226 -3.22 -5.73 -4.87
C HIS A 226 -3.19 -6.46 -6.23
N VAL A 227 -2.18 -6.21 -7.07
CA VAL A 227 -2.04 -6.99 -8.31
C VAL A 227 -1.61 -8.42 -7.97
N ARG A 228 -0.82 -8.60 -6.92
CA ARG A 228 -0.47 -9.92 -6.38
C ARG A 228 -1.69 -10.67 -5.83
N ASP A 229 -2.59 -9.99 -5.12
CA ASP A 229 -3.90 -10.54 -4.71
C ASP A 229 -4.77 -10.94 -5.92
N ALA A 230 -4.66 -10.21 -7.03
CA ALA A 230 -5.34 -10.55 -8.28
C ALA A 230 -4.70 -11.75 -9.03
N GLY A 231 -3.61 -12.31 -8.50
CA GLY A 231 -3.03 -13.59 -8.94
C GLY A 231 -1.78 -13.48 -9.82
N VAL A 232 -1.16 -12.31 -9.95
CA VAL A 232 0.07 -12.17 -10.75
C VAL A 232 1.28 -12.77 -10.02
N THR A 233 2.36 -13.12 -10.73
CA THR A 233 3.59 -13.65 -10.12
C THR A 233 4.37 -12.58 -9.34
N ALA A 234 5.39 -12.95 -8.56
CA ALA A 234 6.22 -11.95 -7.86
C ALA A 234 7.03 -11.08 -8.85
N ALA A 235 7.42 -11.65 -10.00
CA ALA A 235 8.08 -10.89 -11.06
C ALA A 235 7.12 -9.87 -11.70
N ASP A 236 5.87 -10.28 -11.94
CA ASP A 236 4.83 -9.40 -12.47
C ASP A 236 4.46 -8.29 -11.47
N GLU A 237 4.36 -8.61 -10.17
CA GLU A 237 4.11 -7.62 -9.12
C GLU A 237 5.13 -6.49 -9.19
N ILE A 238 6.42 -6.83 -9.23
CA ILE A 238 7.50 -5.83 -9.35
C ILE A 238 7.37 -5.07 -10.67
N ALA A 239 7.17 -5.77 -11.79
CA ALA A 239 7.07 -5.14 -13.11
C ALA A 239 5.92 -4.13 -13.20
N TYR A 240 4.70 -4.52 -12.79
CA TYR A 240 3.53 -3.64 -12.77
C TYR A 240 3.73 -2.45 -11.83
N THR A 241 4.28 -2.68 -10.64
CA THR A 241 4.48 -1.62 -9.64
C THR A 241 5.47 -0.58 -10.14
N LEU A 242 6.61 -1.02 -10.71
CA LEU A 242 7.61 -0.11 -11.27
C LEU A 242 7.09 0.60 -12.52
N ALA A 243 6.32 -0.08 -13.38
CA ALA A 243 5.68 0.54 -14.55
C ALA A 243 4.69 1.63 -14.14
N ASN A 244 3.87 1.41 -13.12
CA ASN A 244 3.00 2.44 -12.54
C ASN A 244 3.84 3.60 -11.98
N GLY A 245 4.93 3.29 -11.26
CA GLY A 245 5.84 4.30 -10.74
C GLY A 245 6.42 5.20 -11.84
N LEU A 246 6.88 4.63 -12.95
CA LEU A 246 7.35 5.38 -14.11
C LEU A 246 6.24 6.27 -14.69
N ALA A 247 5.03 5.75 -14.84
CA ALA A 247 3.90 6.55 -15.34
C ALA A 247 3.56 7.75 -14.43
N TYR A 248 3.67 7.60 -13.10
CA TYR A 248 3.52 8.71 -12.17
C TYR A 248 4.66 9.73 -12.29
N VAL A 249 5.91 9.28 -12.38
CA VAL A 249 7.08 10.15 -12.56
C VAL A 249 6.97 10.94 -13.87
N ASP A 250 6.55 10.31 -14.95
CA ASP A 250 6.34 10.96 -16.25
C ASP A 250 5.27 12.05 -16.17
N GLU A 251 4.12 11.76 -15.54
CA GLU A 251 3.04 12.73 -15.39
C GLU A 251 3.45 13.91 -14.50
N LEU A 252 4.15 13.66 -13.39
CA LEU A 252 4.67 14.72 -12.50
C LEU A 252 5.68 15.61 -13.22
N THR A 253 6.61 14.99 -13.97
CA THR A 253 7.64 15.70 -14.75
C THR A 253 7.01 16.54 -15.85
N ARG A 254 6.04 15.99 -16.60
CA ARG A 254 5.29 16.69 -17.65
C ARG A 254 4.58 17.95 -17.13
N ARG A 255 4.23 17.97 -15.85
CA ARG A 255 3.60 19.09 -15.17
C ARG A 255 4.58 20.08 -14.53
N GLY A 256 5.87 19.91 -14.76
CA GLY A 256 6.92 20.79 -14.25
C GLY A 256 7.36 20.48 -12.82
N GLY A 257 7.02 19.31 -12.28
CA GLY A 257 7.52 18.86 -10.98
C GLY A 257 9.03 18.64 -11.01
N ASP A 258 9.73 19.05 -9.94
CA ASP A 258 11.15 18.74 -9.75
C ASP A 258 11.30 17.31 -9.22
N VAL A 259 11.85 16.43 -10.05
CA VAL A 259 12.10 15.02 -9.71
C VAL A 259 12.93 14.86 -8.45
N ASN A 260 13.87 15.76 -8.18
CA ASN A 260 14.70 15.69 -6.98
C ASN A 260 13.91 16.00 -5.71
N ARG A 261 12.78 16.70 -5.81
CA ARG A 261 11.88 17.00 -4.70
C ARG A 261 10.80 15.93 -4.53
N PHE A 262 10.08 15.58 -5.60
CA PHE A 262 8.95 14.65 -5.47
C PHE A 262 9.37 13.20 -5.29
N ALA A 263 10.49 12.77 -5.90
CA ALA A 263 10.95 11.38 -5.78
C ALA A 263 11.28 10.99 -4.33
N GLN A 264 11.69 11.95 -3.49
CA GLN A 264 11.98 11.72 -2.06
C GLN A 264 10.75 11.31 -1.24
N ARG A 265 9.54 11.51 -1.78
CA ARG A 265 8.26 11.24 -1.11
C ARG A 265 7.43 10.14 -1.78
N LEU A 266 7.93 9.56 -2.86
CA LEU A 266 7.34 8.35 -3.42
C LEU A 266 7.71 7.18 -2.53
N SER A 267 6.70 6.39 -2.14
CA SER A 267 6.88 5.15 -1.40
C SER A 267 6.27 3.97 -2.17
N PHE A 268 6.60 2.76 -1.74
CA PHE A 268 6.13 1.53 -2.36
C PHE A 268 5.46 0.62 -1.32
N PHE A 269 4.53 -0.21 -1.79
CA PHE A 269 3.88 -1.25 -0.98
C PHE A 269 3.87 -2.58 -1.73
N PHE A 270 4.63 -3.53 -1.22
CA PHE A 270 4.76 -4.90 -1.73
C PHE A 270 4.28 -5.91 -0.70
N TYR A 271 3.90 -7.10 -1.16
CA TYR A 271 3.80 -8.26 -0.27
C TYR A 271 5.16 -8.88 0.04
N VAL A 272 5.17 -9.69 1.10
CA VAL A 272 6.26 -10.60 1.47
C VAL A 272 5.74 -12.01 1.36
#